data_AF-A0A523IHI7-F1
#
_entry.id   AF-A0A523IHI7-F1
#
_cell.length_a   1.000
_cell.length_b   1.000
_cell.length_c   1.000
_cell.angle_alpha   90.00
_cell.angle_beta   90.00
_cell.angle_gamma   90.00
#
_symmetry.space_group_name_H-M   'P 1'
#
loop_
_entity.id
_entity.type
_entity.pdbx_description
1 polymer ?
#
loop_
_entity_poly.entity_id
_entity_poly.type
_entity_poly.pdbx_seq_one_letter_code
_entity_poly.pdbx_strand_id
1 'polypeptide(L)'
;MDLRERRVARIVRDFMEAYALSDRIHGRLRSEDLEFAWIERLVGDTEESALYRLKEACHALFRLNGGRSRMELQAEELFDLAVGALFHEGMKFRESYYLTTAYGPRLERMMAEGSASGPLAEAFRRVFEAGRRRMLESESEVAELFQETRDQLLILLRQMPPTGAVARALVENVERTEAVFGILLSDLLAQVYGSSHDGFKLAAESLLLNGHFAEAAALLARDELQGGDFCEAAESFAIGMACYYAGDPRAALISLERWVSEGARGEPAWRDLARRALGSLVSTTQNLDPALERSAEKLAQALTASASE
;
A
#
# COMPACT_ATOMS: atom_id res chain seq x y z
N MET A 1 -6.23 11.38 11.65
CA MET A 1 -5.60 11.10 10.33
C MET A 1 -6.31 11.91 9.25
N ASP A 2 -5.54 12.71 8.53
CA ASP A 2 -6.03 13.62 7.50
C ASP A 2 -6.46 12.85 6.22
N LEU A 3 -7.45 13.38 5.50
CA LEU A 3 -8.02 12.74 4.31
C LEU A 3 -6.99 12.70 3.16
N ARG A 4 -6.11 13.69 3.07
CA ARG A 4 -5.05 13.73 2.06
C ARG A 4 -4.05 12.61 2.27
N GLU A 5 -3.57 12.42 3.50
CA GLU A 5 -2.61 11.37 3.85
C GLU A 5 -3.11 9.97 3.44
N ARG A 6 -4.39 9.68 3.72
CA ARG A 6 -5.03 8.42 3.29
C ARG A 6 -5.03 8.25 1.78
N ARG A 7 -5.28 9.33 1.02
CA ARG A 7 -5.29 9.29 -0.45
C ARG A 7 -3.89 9.07 -1.02
N VAL A 8 -2.87 9.70 -0.44
CA VAL A 8 -1.47 9.49 -0.84
C VAL A 8 -1.05 8.05 -0.55
N ALA A 9 -1.35 7.52 0.64
CA ALA A 9 -1.07 6.13 0.97
C ALA A 9 -1.76 5.13 0.03
N ARG A 10 -2.96 5.46 -0.48
CA ARG A 10 -3.62 4.68 -1.53
C ARG A 10 -2.85 4.74 -2.85
N ILE A 11 -2.47 5.93 -3.31
CA ILE A 11 -1.67 6.13 -4.53
C ILE A 11 -0.36 5.31 -4.46
N VAL A 12 0.33 5.33 -3.32
CA VAL A 12 1.56 4.54 -3.10
C VAL A 12 1.28 3.04 -3.28
N ARG A 13 0.21 2.51 -2.68
CA ARG A 13 -0.16 1.09 -2.83
C ARG A 13 -0.54 0.72 -4.26
N ASP A 14 -1.36 1.54 -4.91
CA ASP A 14 -1.81 1.31 -6.28
C ASP A 14 -0.62 1.39 -7.27
N PHE A 15 0.32 2.31 -7.04
CA PHE A 15 1.57 2.39 -7.82
C PHE A 15 2.42 1.13 -7.65
N MET A 16 2.66 0.69 -6.42
CA MET A 16 3.45 -0.53 -6.15
C MET A 16 2.79 -1.78 -6.74
N GLU A 17 1.45 -1.86 -6.73
CA GLU A 17 0.72 -2.94 -7.40
C GLU A 17 0.91 -2.89 -8.93
N ALA A 18 0.70 -1.72 -9.55
CA ALA A 18 0.85 -1.55 -11.00
C ALA A 18 2.28 -1.85 -11.46
N TYR A 19 3.29 -1.38 -10.73
CA TYR A 19 4.70 -1.65 -11.01
C TYR A 19 5.00 -3.16 -10.94
N ALA A 20 4.56 -3.84 -9.87
CA ALA A 20 4.75 -5.28 -9.73
C ALA A 20 4.01 -6.10 -10.80
N LEU A 21 2.84 -5.64 -11.26
CA LEU A 21 2.14 -6.23 -12.40
C LEU A 21 2.93 -6.05 -13.69
N SER A 22 3.47 -4.86 -13.93
CA SER A 22 4.30 -4.57 -15.10
C SER A 22 5.52 -5.49 -15.18
N ASP A 23 6.27 -5.63 -14.08
CA ASP A 23 7.44 -6.52 -14.02
C ASP A 23 7.07 -7.99 -14.31
N ARG A 24 5.95 -8.46 -13.76
CA ARG A 24 5.43 -9.81 -14.05
C ARG A 24 5.00 -9.97 -15.51
N ILE A 25 4.40 -8.95 -16.10
CA ILE A 25 4.01 -8.94 -17.51
C ILE A 25 5.26 -9.01 -18.39
N HIS A 26 6.28 -8.22 -18.09
CA HIS A 26 7.57 -8.24 -18.79
C HIS A 26 8.17 -9.66 -18.78
N GLY A 27 8.26 -10.27 -17.60
CA GLY A 27 8.76 -11.63 -17.43
C GLY A 27 7.97 -12.65 -18.25
N ARG A 28 6.63 -12.60 -18.15
CA ARG A 28 5.73 -13.52 -18.86
C ARG A 28 5.75 -13.35 -20.38
N LEU A 29 5.87 -12.11 -20.85
CA LEU A 29 5.98 -11.82 -22.27
C LEU A 29 7.24 -12.46 -22.85
N ARG A 30 8.36 -12.41 -22.11
CA ARG A 30 9.63 -13.02 -22.50
C ARG A 30 9.62 -14.55 -22.46
N SER A 31 8.83 -15.16 -21.58
CA SER A 31 8.62 -16.62 -21.55
C SER A 31 7.51 -17.11 -22.49
N GLU A 32 6.88 -16.22 -23.26
CA GLU A 32 5.76 -16.52 -24.16
C GLU A 32 4.55 -17.18 -23.43
N ASP A 33 4.38 -16.90 -22.13
CA ASP A 33 3.29 -17.43 -21.28
C ASP A 33 2.38 -16.31 -20.72
N LEU A 34 2.35 -15.17 -21.42
CA LEU A 34 1.51 -14.05 -21.05
C LEU A 34 0.04 -14.32 -21.45
N GLU A 35 -0.84 -14.29 -20.46
CA GLU A 35 -2.29 -14.30 -20.70
C GLU A 35 -2.84 -12.87 -20.71
N PHE A 36 -3.85 -12.61 -21.55
CA PHE A 36 -4.45 -11.28 -21.67
C PHE A 36 -4.99 -10.73 -20.34
N ALA A 37 -5.49 -11.61 -19.45
CA ALA A 37 -5.99 -11.23 -18.14
C ALA A 37 -4.95 -10.52 -17.26
N TRP A 38 -3.65 -10.78 -17.44
CA TRP A 38 -2.60 -10.02 -16.75
C TRP A 38 -2.56 -8.57 -17.20
N ILE A 39 -2.72 -8.34 -18.50
CA ILE A 39 -2.75 -7.00 -19.10
C ILE A 39 -4.00 -6.26 -18.64
N GLU A 40 -5.16 -6.91 -18.60
CA GLU A 40 -6.41 -6.29 -18.11
C GLU A 40 -6.32 -5.87 -16.64
N ARG A 41 -5.61 -6.66 -15.81
CA ARG A 41 -5.33 -6.28 -14.43
C ARG A 41 -4.40 -5.08 -14.32
N LEU A 42 -3.42 -4.95 -15.21
CA LEU A 42 -2.55 -3.77 -15.25
C LEU A 42 -3.31 -2.54 -15.73
N VAL A 43 -4.00 -2.65 -16.86
CA VAL A 43 -4.58 -1.52 -17.59
C VAL A 43 -5.92 -1.85 -18.25
N GLY A 44 -6.88 -0.96 -18.05
CA GLY A 44 -8.24 -1.06 -18.55
C GLY A 44 -8.98 0.26 -18.35
N ASP A 45 -10.27 0.27 -18.64
CA ASP A 45 -11.16 1.42 -18.58
C ASP A 45 -12.05 1.44 -17.33
N THR A 46 -11.78 0.55 -16.37
CA THR A 46 -12.54 0.40 -15.13
C THR A 46 -11.64 0.34 -13.91
N GLU A 47 -12.24 0.49 -12.72
CA GLU A 47 -11.56 0.37 -11.42
C GLU A 47 -10.98 -1.02 -11.14
N GLU A 48 -11.24 -2.03 -11.98
CA GLU A 48 -10.63 -3.35 -11.85
C GLU A 48 -9.14 -3.33 -12.23
N SER A 49 -8.71 -2.38 -13.07
CA SER A 49 -7.32 -2.24 -13.50
C SER A 49 -6.50 -1.30 -12.61
N ALA A 50 -5.25 -1.68 -12.34
CA ALA A 50 -4.37 -0.94 -11.43
C ALA A 50 -4.07 0.48 -11.91
N LEU A 51 -3.71 0.65 -13.19
CA LEU A 51 -3.39 1.96 -13.75
C LEU A 51 -4.61 2.89 -13.83
N TYR A 52 -5.82 2.36 -14.04
CA TYR A 52 -7.03 3.20 -13.98
C TYR A 52 -7.26 3.75 -12.57
N ARG A 53 -7.22 2.88 -11.54
CA ARG A 53 -7.37 3.31 -10.14
C ARG A 53 -6.32 4.36 -9.76
N LEU A 54 -5.07 4.09 -10.12
CA LEU A 54 -3.95 4.99 -9.84
C LEU A 54 -4.15 6.36 -10.50
N LYS A 55 -4.46 6.37 -11.80
CA LYS A 55 -4.73 7.60 -12.56
C LYS A 55 -5.86 8.41 -11.94
N GLU A 56 -7.01 7.79 -11.66
CA GLU A 56 -8.15 8.51 -11.11
C GLU A 56 -7.86 9.03 -9.69
N ALA A 57 -7.09 8.28 -8.88
CA ALA A 57 -6.66 8.73 -7.56
C ALA A 57 -5.71 9.94 -7.63
N CYS A 58 -4.74 9.93 -8.56
CA CYS A 58 -3.83 11.04 -8.83
C CYS A 58 -4.60 12.28 -9.31
N HIS A 59 -5.47 12.12 -10.32
CA HIS A 59 -6.30 13.20 -10.85
C HIS A 59 -7.13 13.87 -9.74
N ALA A 60 -7.79 13.06 -8.89
CA ALA A 60 -8.65 13.55 -7.83
C ALA A 60 -7.88 14.25 -6.69
N LEU A 61 -6.58 13.94 -6.51
CA LEU A 61 -5.77 14.47 -5.42
C LEU A 61 -4.92 15.68 -5.82
N PHE A 62 -4.32 15.63 -7.01
CA PHE A 62 -3.28 16.55 -7.45
C PHE A 62 -3.81 17.69 -8.34
N ARG A 63 -4.97 17.52 -8.98
CA ARG A 63 -5.56 18.59 -9.83
C ARG A 63 -6.37 19.64 -9.06
N LEU A 64 -6.41 19.58 -7.72
CA LEU A 64 -7.13 20.55 -6.90
C LEU A 64 -6.25 21.77 -6.59
N ASN A 65 -6.44 22.82 -7.38
CA ASN A 65 -5.81 24.12 -7.21
C ASN A 65 -6.39 24.88 -6.00
N GLY A 66 -5.64 24.92 -4.89
CA GLY A 66 -5.99 25.73 -3.74
C GLY A 66 -4.83 25.92 -2.77
N GLY A 67 -4.04 26.99 -2.94
CA GLY A 67 -3.21 27.59 -1.88
C GLY A 67 -1.86 26.94 -1.54
N ARG A 68 -1.33 26.01 -2.34
CA ARG A 68 -0.03 25.34 -2.07
C ARG A 68 1.18 26.03 -2.68
N SER A 69 2.36 25.70 -2.15
CA SER A 69 3.66 26.19 -2.65
C SER A 69 3.92 25.73 -4.08
N ARG A 70 4.58 26.57 -4.89
CA ARG A 70 4.89 26.29 -6.31
C ARG A 70 5.74 25.03 -6.51
N MET A 71 6.61 24.69 -5.56
CA MET A 71 7.45 23.48 -5.65
C MET A 71 6.66 22.19 -5.37
N GLU A 72 5.79 22.20 -4.36
CA GLU A 72 4.92 21.05 -4.03
C GLU A 72 3.97 20.74 -5.19
N LEU A 73 3.44 21.79 -5.81
CA LEU A 73 2.60 21.66 -7.01
C LEU A 73 3.34 20.98 -8.16
N GLN A 74 4.64 21.29 -8.36
CA GLN A 74 5.40 20.71 -9.48
C GLN A 74 5.66 19.20 -9.35
N ALA A 75 6.01 18.70 -8.16
CA ALA A 75 6.26 17.27 -8.01
C ALA A 75 4.98 16.43 -8.12
N GLU A 76 3.88 16.95 -7.57
CA GLU A 76 2.54 16.35 -7.65
C GLU A 76 2.00 16.37 -9.09
N GLU A 77 2.10 17.50 -9.79
CA GLU A 77 1.69 17.65 -11.19
C GLU A 77 2.51 16.75 -12.11
N LEU A 78 3.84 16.69 -11.91
CA LEU A 78 4.70 15.84 -12.74
C LEU A 78 4.39 14.35 -12.52
N PHE A 79 4.13 13.95 -11.28
CA PHE A 79 3.71 12.58 -10.99
C PHE A 79 2.33 12.26 -11.61
N ASP A 80 1.36 13.17 -11.54
CA ASP A 80 0.05 13.03 -12.20
C ASP A 80 0.20 12.84 -13.72
N LEU A 81 1.05 13.66 -14.36
CA LEU A 81 1.33 13.57 -15.79
C LEU A 81 2.02 12.26 -16.16
N ALA A 82 3.00 11.80 -15.35
CA ALA A 82 3.70 10.54 -15.58
C ALA A 82 2.75 9.34 -15.47
N VAL A 83 1.86 9.33 -14.47
CA VAL A 83 0.82 8.31 -14.34
C VAL A 83 -0.17 8.35 -15.52
N GLY A 84 -0.54 9.55 -15.99
CA GLY A 84 -1.37 9.70 -17.19
C GLY A 84 -0.70 9.12 -18.44
N ALA A 85 0.60 9.37 -18.63
CA ALA A 85 1.38 8.81 -19.72
C ALA A 85 1.50 7.28 -19.63
N LEU A 86 1.78 6.74 -18.43
CA LEU A 86 1.78 5.29 -18.17
C LEU A 86 0.47 4.63 -18.55
N PHE A 87 -0.66 5.25 -18.19
CA PHE A 87 -1.98 4.75 -18.56
C PHE A 87 -2.15 4.68 -20.10
N HIS A 88 -1.76 5.74 -20.81
CA HIS A 88 -1.88 5.78 -22.27
C HIS A 88 -0.98 4.76 -22.98
N GLU A 89 0.29 4.63 -22.58
CA GLU A 89 1.17 3.62 -23.16
C GLU A 89 0.72 2.20 -22.81
N GLY A 90 0.22 1.98 -21.58
CA GLY A 90 -0.40 0.72 -21.19
C GLY A 90 -1.59 0.35 -22.08
N MET A 91 -2.46 1.31 -22.40
CA MET A 91 -3.60 1.07 -23.31
C MET A 91 -3.12 0.70 -24.72
N LYS A 92 -2.09 1.36 -25.27
CA LYS A 92 -1.52 0.99 -26.57
C LYS A 92 -0.93 -0.42 -26.56
N PHE A 93 -0.23 -0.79 -25.49
CA PHE A 93 0.28 -2.14 -25.29
C PHE A 93 -0.86 -3.16 -25.28
N ARG A 94 -1.92 -2.92 -24.49
CA ARG A 94 -3.10 -3.78 -24.43
C ARG A 94 -3.76 -3.97 -25.78
N GLU A 95 -4.01 -2.89 -26.52
CA GLU A 95 -4.62 -2.94 -27.85
C GLU A 95 -3.76 -3.73 -28.84
N SER A 96 -2.44 -3.47 -28.83
CA SER A 96 -1.49 -4.15 -29.73
C SER A 96 -1.38 -5.64 -29.39
N TYR A 97 -1.38 -6.01 -28.11
CA TYR A 97 -1.36 -7.39 -27.65
C TYR A 97 -2.62 -8.14 -28.03
N TYR A 98 -3.79 -7.53 -27.84
CA TYR A 98 -5.06 -8.14 -28.23
C TYR A 98 -5.12 -8.37 -29.75
N LEU A 99 -4.66 -7.40 -30.53
CA LEU A 99 -4.59 -7.50 -31.98
C LEU A 99 -3.72 -8.69 -32.44
N THR A 100 -2.55 -8.87 -31.83
CA THR A 100 -1.60 -9.91 -32.22
C THR A 100 -2.01 -11.30 -31.75
N THR A 101 -2.62 -11.42 -30.56
CA THR A 101 -2.91 -12.73 -29.95
C THR A 101 -4.34 -13.24 -30.21
N ALA A 102 -5.32 -12.35 -30.39
CA ALA A 102 -6.69 -12.74 -30.67
C ALA A 102 -7.02 -12.70 -32.17
N TYR A 103 -6.70 -11.61 -32.85
CA TYR A 103 -7.07 -11.44 -34.27
C TYR A 103 -6.09 -12.10 -35.25
N GLY A 104 -4.78 -12.08 -34.96
CA GLY A 104 -3.74 -12.71 -35.78
C GLY A 104 -4.02 -14.20 -36.09
N PRO A 105 -4.12 -15.06 -35.06
CA PRO A 105 -4.37 -16.49 -35.26
C PRO A 105 -5.71 -16.79 -35.96
N ARG A 106 -6.70 -15.90 -35.80
CA ARG A 106 -7.98 -16.03 -36.49
C ARG A 106 -7.83 -15.81 -38.00
N LEU A 107 -7.09 -14.79 -38.42
CA LEU A 107 -6.82 -14.57 -39.84
C LEU A 107 -5.99 -15.71 -40.43
N GLU A 108 -4.96 -16.18 -39.73
CA GLU A 108 -4.12 -17.30 -40.17
C GLU A 108 -4.96 -18.55 -40.44
N ARG A 109 -5.92 -18.85 -39.54
CA ARG A 109 -6.88 -19.94 -39.73
C ARG A 109 -7.77 -19.74 -40.95
N MET A 110 -8.35 -18.54 -41.11
CA MET A 110 -9.19 -18.24 -42.27
C MET A 110 -8.40 -18.33 -43.59
N MET A 111 -7.14 -17.95 -43.59
CA MET A 111 -6.25 -18.09 -44.75
C MET A 111 -5.94 -19.57 -45.04
N ALA A 112 -5.66 -20.37 -44.01
CA ALA A 112 -5.41 -21.81 -44.15
C ALA A 112 -6.63 -22.58 -44.66
N GLU A 113 -7.84 -22.16 -44.25
CA GLU A 113 -9.12 -22.70 -44.72
C GLU A 113 -9.51 -22.18 -46.13
N GLY A 114 -8.76 -21.23 -46.69
CA GLY A 114 -9.07 -20.58 -47.96
C GLY A 114 -10.26 -19.61 -47.91
N SER A 115 -10.80 -19.33 -46.71
CA SER A 115 -11.94 -18.43 -46.49
C SER A 115 -11.55 -16.95 -46.41
N ALA A 116 -10.26 -16.65 -46.26
CA ALA A 116 -9.68 -15.31 -46.41
C ALA A 116 -8.56 -15.30 -47.47
N SER A 117 -8.71 -14.47 -48.50
CA SER A 117 -7.69 -14.24 -49.52
C SER A 117 -7.78 -12.84 -50.13
N GLY A 118 -6.77 -12.46 -50.90
CA GLY A 118 -6.73 -11.19 -51.64
C GLY A 118 -6.18 -10.00 -50.84
N PRO A 119 -6.28 -8.78 -51.39
CA PRO A 119 -5.55 -7.61 -50.90
C PRO A 119 -5.84 -7.22 -49.44
N LEU A 120 -7.06 -7.47 -48.96
CA LEU A 120 -7.45 -7.18 -47.57
C LEU A 120 -6.77 -8.13 -46.58
N ALA A 121 -6.71 -9.43 -46.89
CA ALA A 121 -6.01 -10.40 -46.06
C ALA A 121 -4.51 -10.08 -45.96
N GLU A 122 -3.90 -9.66 -47.08
CA GLU A 122 -2.51 -9.19 -47.08
C GLU A 122 -2.31 -7.89 -46.28
N ALA A 123 -3.27 -6.96 -46.35
CA ALA A 123 -3.23 -5.74 -45.55
C ALA A 123 -3.30 -6.05 -44.05
N PHE A 124 -4.19 -6.94 -43.63
CA PHE A 124 -4.26 -7.37 -42.23
C PHE A 124 -2.99 -8.07 -41.77
N ARG A 125 -2.40 -8.94 -42.59
CA ARG A 125 -1.11 -9.59 -42.28
C ARG A 125 -0.01 -8.56 -41.99
N ARG A 126 0.11 -7.52 -42.85
CA ARG A 126 1.05 -6.41 -42.61
C ARG A 126 0.74 -5.64 -41.32
N VAL A 127 -0.54 -5.44 -41.01
CA VAL A 127 -0.99 -4.78 -39.78
C VAL A 127 -0.61 -5.60 -38.54
N PHE A 128 -0.76 -6.92 -38.56
CA PHE A 128 -0.41 -7.78 -37.43
C PHE A 128 1.11 -7.91 -37.22
N GLU A 129 1.88 -8.03 -38.29
CA GLU A 129 3.36 -7.99 -38.22
C GLU A 129 3.85 -6.66 -37.64
N ALA A 130 3.26 -5.54 -38.06
CA ALA A 130 3.55 -4.23 -37.48
C ALA A 130 3.07 -4.13 -36.02
N GLY A 131 1.92 -4.71 -35.69
CA GLY A 131 1.35 -4.75 -34.36
C GLY A 131 2.23 -5.49 -33.36
N ARG A 132 2.88 -6.59 -33.75
CA ARG A 132 3.82 -7.32 -32.87
C ARG A 132 5.03 -6.48 -32.49
N ARG A 133 5.58 -5.70 -33.42
CA ARG A 133 6.69 -4.78 -33.11
C ARG A 133 6.25 -3.68 -32.15
N ARG A 134 5.13 -3.01 -32.46
CA ARG A 134 4.57 -1.96 -31.60
C ARG A 134 4.22 -2.47 -30.20
N MET A 135 3.72 -3.70 -30.10
CA MET A 135 3.44 -4.33 -28.81
C MET A 135 4.70 -4.45 -27.95
N LEU A 136 5.82 -4.90 -28.52
CA LEU A 136 7.09 -5.00 -27.79
C LEU A 136 7.67 -3.62 -27.47
N GLU A 137 7.56 -2.66 -28.39
CA GLU A 137 7.99 -1.27 -28.18
C GLU A 137 7.20 -0.63 -27.03
N SER A 138 5.86 -0.68 -27.07
CA SER A 138 5.01 -0.11 -26.01
C SER A 138 5.18 -0.82 -24.67
N GLU A 139 5.48 -2.12 -24.64
CA GLU A 139 5.81 -2.80 -23.38
C GLU A 139 7.12 -2.28 -22.78
N SER A 140 8.16 -2.14 -23.59
CA SER A 140 9.45 -1.58 -23.16
C SER A 140 9.28 -0.14 -22.67
N GLU A 141 8.51 0.68 -23.40
CA GLU A 141 8.20 2.06 -23.02
C GLU A 141 7.45 2.12 -21.68
N VAL A 142 6.48 1.23 -21.45
CA VAL A 142 5.77 1.12 -20.16
C VAL A 142 6.75 0.77 -19.05
N ALA A 143 7.63 -0.21 -19.26
CA ALA A 143 8.61 -0.65 -18.28
C ALA A 143 9.59 0.48 -17.90
N GLU A 144 10.12 1.21 -18.89
CA GLU A 144 10.99 2.37 -18.68
C GLU A 144 10.25 3.49 -17.93
N LEU A 145 9.04 3.83 -18.37
CA LEU A 145 8.26 4.89 -17.77
C LEU A 145 7.86 4.59 -16.32
N PHE A 146 7.70 3.31 -15.94
CA PHE A 146 7.52 2.91 -14.55
C PHE A 146 8.75 3.20 -13.69
N GLN A 147 9.97 3.01 -14.22
CA GLN A 147 11.21 3.35 -13.50
C GLN A 147 11.28 4.85 -13.22
N GLU A 148 11.05 5.67 -14.25
CA GLU A 148 11.07 7.14 -14.12
C GLU A 148 9.96 7.63 -13.19
N THR A 149 8.77 7.02 -13.26
CA THR A 149 7.64 7.38 -12.39
C THR A 149 7.89 6.97 -10.94
N ARG A 150 8.60 5.86 -10.69
CA ARG A 150 9.02 5.46 -9.34
C ARG A 150 9.97 6.49 -8.75
N ASP A 151 10.95 6.95 -9.53
CA ASP A 151 11.92 7.95 -9.06
C ASP A 151 11.22 9.28 -8.75
N GLN A 152 10.23 9.64 -9.58
CA GLN A 152 9.37 10.79 -9.31
C GLN A 152 8.49 10.60 -8.06
N LEU A 153 7.97 9.39 -7.80
CA LEU A 153 7.24 9.10 -6.56
C LEU A 153 8.14 9.32 -5.34
N LEU A 154 9.40 8.88 -5.40
CA LEU A 154 10.34 9.06 -4.30
C LEU A 154 10.65 10.55 -4.04
N ILE A 155 10.77 11.35 -5.10
CA ILE A 155 10.89 12.82 -4.98
C ILE A 155 9.66 13.39 -4.29
N LEU A 156 8.46 12.99 -4.72
CA LEU A 156 7.21 13.42 -4.11
C LEU A 156 7.15 13.07 -2.62
N LEU A 157 7.45 11.83 -2.26
CA LEU A 157 7.41 11.36 -0.87
C LEU A 157 8.36 12.15 0.05
N ARG A 158 9.56 12.51 -0.43
CA ARG A 158 10.54 13.31 0.32
C ARG A 158 10.14 14.77 0.54
N GLN A 159 9.30 15.32 -0.34
CA GLN A 159 8.86 16.71 -0.27
C GLN A 159 7.59 16.88 0.56
N MET A 160 6.85 15.80 0.79
CA MET A 160 5.66 15.81 1.61
C MET A 160 6.01 15.82 3.10
N PRO A 161 5.17 16.44 3.95
CA PRO A 161 5.26 16.25 5.39
C PRO A 161 5.25 14.76 5.75
N PRO A 162 6.05 14.30 6.72
CA PRO A 162 6.01 12.92 7.18
C PRO A 162 4.61 12.50 7.61
N THR A 163 4.10 11.39 7.07
CA THR A 163 2.79 10.84 7.45
C THR A 163 2.89 9.38 7.82
N GLY A 164 2.19 8.99 8.89
CA GLY A 164 2.09 7.59 9.31
C GLY A 164 1.30 6.73 8.32
N ALA A 165 0.36 7.31 7.57
CA ALA A 165 -0.41 6.58 6.57
C ALA A 165 0.46 6.04 5.44
N VAL A 166 1.41 6.86 4.95
CA VAL A 166 2.39 6.44 3.93
C VAL A 166 3.40 5.46 4.52
N ALA A 167 3.89 5.73 5.74
CA ALA A 167 4.87 4.86 6.39
C ALA A 167 4.32 3.44 6.53
N ARG A 168 3.06 3.36 6.99
CA ARG A 168 2.31 2.11 7.07
C ARG A 168 2.17 1.42 5.71
N ALA A 169 1.79 2.16 4.66
CA ALA A 169 1.66 1.60 3.32
C ALA A 169 2.96 0.96 2.79
N LEU A 170 4.12 1.52 3.15
CA LEU A 170 5.44 0.98 2.80
C LEU A 170 5.80 -0.27 3.62
N VAL A 171 5.44 -0.28 4.91
CA VAL A 171 5.74 -1.37 5.86
C VAL A 171 4.83 -2.59 5.71
N GLU A 172 3.55 -2.39 5.37
CA GLU A 172 2.56 -3.48 5.23
C GLU A 172 2.91 -4.50 4.12
N ASN A 173 3.82 -4.16 3.20
CA ASN A 173 4.26 -5.06 2.15
C ASN A 173 5.76 -4.89 1.83
N VAL A 174 6.60 -5.20 2.82
CA VAL A 174 8.07 -5.02 2.76
C VAL A 174 8.65 -5.53 1.46
N GLU A 175 8.35 -6.78 1.06
CA GLU A 175 8.94 -7.40 -0.12
C GLU A 175 8.58 -6.67 -1.41
N ARG A 176 7.34 -6.18 -1.52
CA ARG A 176 6.90 -5.41 -2.69
C ARG A 176 7.51 -4.02 -2.69
N THR A 177 7.57 -3.36 -1.54
CA THR A 177 8.22 -2.06 -1.40
C THR A 177 9.67 -2.14 -1.85
N GLU A 178 10.42 -3.10 -1.32
CA GLU A 178 11.83 -3.30 -1.67
C GLU A 178 12.00 -3.67 -3.15
N ALA A 179 11.13 -4.52 -3.71
CA ALA A 179 11.16 -4.86 -5.12
C ALA A 179 10.91 -3.65 -6.04
N VAL A 180 9.97 -2.77 -5.67
CA VAL A 180 9.64 -1.57 -6.46
C VAL A 180 10.76 -0.55 -6.37
N PHE A 181 11.24 -0.25 -5.16
CA PHE A 181 12.25 0.79 -4.94
C PHE A 181 13.69 0.35 -5.19
N GLY A 182 13.94 -0.95 -5.28
CA GLY A 182 15.27 -1.52 -5.53
C GLY A 182 16.27 -1.31 -4.39
N ILE A 183 15.79 -0.97 -3.20
CA ILE A 183 16.57 -0.71 -1.99
C ILE A 183 15.86 -1.32 -0.78
N LEU A 184 16.60 -1.55 0.30
CA LEU A 184 16.04 -2.05 1.56
C LEU A 184 15.02 -1.04 2.12
N LEU A 185 13.98 -1.57 2.79
CA LEU A 185 12.93 -0.74 3.38
C LEU A 185 13.51 0.25 4.41
N SER A 186 14.51 -0.18 5.19
CA SER A 186 15.21 0.70 6.14
C SER A 186 15.82 1.93 5.45
N ASP A 187 16.45 1.73 4.29
CA ASP A 187 17.10 2.80 3.54
C ASP A 187 16.07 3.73 2.91
N LEU A 188 14.97 3.17 2.40
CA LEU A 188 13.85 3.95 1.87
C LEU A 188 13.22 4.82 2.96
N LEU A 189 12.93 4.23 4.13
CA LEU A 189 12.37 4.97 5.26
C LEU A 189 13.33 6.06 5.73
N ALA A 190 14.63 5.80 5.79
CA ALA A 190 15.62 6.84 6.12
C ALA A 190 15.62 7.99 5.11
N GLN A 191 15.46 7.70 3.81
CA GLN A 191 15.40 8.73 2.78
C GLN A 191 14.12 9.58 2.85
N VAL A 192 12.98 9.00 3.24
CA VAL A 192 11.67 9.69 3.28
C VAL A 192 11.43 10.38 4.62
N TYR A 193 11.83 9.75 5.73
CA TYR A 193 11.51 10.16 7.11
C TYR A 193 12.72 10.70 7.89
N GLY A 194 13.91 10.71 7.29
CA GLY A 194 15.16 11.13 7.93
C GLY A 194 15.86 10.02 8.73
N SER A 195 15.12 9.05 9.25
CA SER A 195 15.66 7.81 9.83
C SER A 195 14.70 6.63 9.60
N SER A 196 15.25 5.41 9.55
CA SER A 196 14.43 4.19 9.46
C SER A 196 13.54 4.03 10.69
N HIS A 197 14.08 4.31 11.88
CA HIS A 197 13.38 4.27 13.15
C HIS A 197 12.13 5.18 13.14
N ASP A 198 12.25 6.43 12.68
CA ASP A 198 11.10 7.35 12.63
C ASP A 198 10.02 6.89 11.65
N GLY A 199 10.44 6.33 10.50
CA GLY A 199 9.51 5.73 9.55
C GLY A 199 8.75 4.54 10.15
N PHE A 200 9.45 3.60 10.79
CA PHE A 200 8.82 2.46 11.45
C PHE A 200 7.91 2.88 12.61
N LYS A 201 8.32 3.87 13.40
CA LYS A 201 7.54 4.42 14.51
C LYS A 201 6.22 5.01 13.99
N LEU A 202 6.27 5.85 12.96
CA LEU A 202 5.08 6.44 12.33
C LEU A 202 4.14 5.38 11.74
N ALA A 203 4.69 4.29 11.18
CA ALA A 203 3.89 3.16 10.72
C ALA A 203 3.18 2.46 11.88
N ALA A 204 3.88 2.19 12.99
CA ALA A 204 3.31 1.58 14.19
C ALA A 204 2.20 2.44 14.81
N GLU A 205 2.44 3.75 14.96
CA GLU A 205 1.42 4.71 15.42
C GLU A 205 0.19 4.70 14.51
N SER A 206 0.39 4.66 13.19
CA SER A 206 -0.71 4.57 12.23
C SER A 206 -1.51 3.27 12.40
N LEU A 207 -0.85 2.13 12.59
CA LEU A 207 -1.53 0.84 12.83
C LEU A 207 -2.37 0.88 14.11
N LEU A 208 -1.80 1.38 15.21
CA LEU A 208 -2.49 1.51 16.50
C LEU A 208 -3.73 2.41 16.42
N LEU A 209 -3.60 3.57 15.75
CA LEU A 209 -4.72 4.50 15.57
C LEU A 209 -5.86 3.93 14.70
N ASN A 210 -5.56 2.95 13.85
CA ASN A 210 -6.55 2.31 12.98
C ASN A 210 -7.01 0.93 13.49
N GLY A 211 -6.58 0.52 14.69
CA GLY A 211 -7.04 -0.72 15.33
C GLY A 211 -6.33 -2.00 14.86
N HIS A 212 -5.23 -1.88 14.14
CA HIS A 212 -4.42 -3.02 13.67
C HIS A 212 -3.39 -3.42 14.74
N PHE A 213 -3.87 -3.91 15.88
CA PHE A 213 -3.06 -4.12 17.07
C PHE A 213 -2.05 -5.26 16.93
N ALA A 214 -2.42 -6.35 16.27
CA ALA A 214 -1.53 -7.50 16.08
C ALA A 214 -0.36 -7.16 15.16
N GLU A 215 -0.65 -6.45 14.06
CA GLU A 215 0.33 -5.97 13.11
C GLU A 215 1.24 -4.89 13.74
N ALA A 216 0.67 -3.99 14.56
CA ALA A 216 1.46 -3.03 15.33
C ALA A 216 2.42 -3.71 16.30
N ALA A 217 1.95 -4.72 17.06
CA ALA A 217 2.80 -5.47 17.99
C ALA A 217 3.95 -6.17 17.26
N ALA A 218 3.66 -6.85 16.15
CA ALA A 218 4.70 -7.50 15.33
C ALA A 218 5.72 -6.51 14.78
N LEU A 219 5.28 -5.30 14.39
CA LEU A 219 6.16 -4.25 13.92
C LEU A 219 7.06 -3.69 15.04
N LEU A 220 6.46 -3.40 16.20
CA LEU A 220 7.15 -2.86 17.38
C LEU A 220 8.19 -3.81 17.97
N ALA A 221 7.99 -5.13 17.81
CA ALA A 221 8.94 -6.15 18.24
C ALA A 221 10.22 -6.22 17.40
N ARG A 222 10.29 -5.54 16.25
CA ARG A 222 11.47 -5.60 15.37
C ARG A 222 12.67 -4.86 15.96
N ASP A 223 13.87 -5.36 15.66
CA ASP A 223 15.14 -4.79 16.12
C ASP A 223 15.31 -3.31 15.75
N GLU A 224 14.75 -2.87 14.60
CA GLU A 224 14.83 -1.46 14.17
C GLU A 224 14.07 -0.48 15.08
N LEU A 225 13.17 -0.97 15.94
CA LEU A 225 12.40 -0.18 16.90
C LEU A 225 12.80 -0.42 18.37
N GLN A 226 13.80 -1.27 18.61
CA GLN A 226 14.27 -1.56 19.96
C GLN A 226 15.04 -0.37 20.58
N GLY A 227 14.96 -0.24 21.91
CA GLY A 227 15.77 0.71 22.68
C GLY A 227 15.18 2.11 22.89
N GLY A 228 13.89 2.32 22.58
CA GLY A 228 13.17 3.55 22.88
C GLY A 228 11.98 3.33 23.82
N ASP A 229 11.89 4.10 24.92
CA ASP A 229 10.80 4.02 25.92
C ASP A 229 9.39 4.07 25.30
N PHE A 230 9.22 4.77 24.18
CA PHE A 230 7.94 4.83 23.48
C PHE A 230 7.56 3.48 22.86
N CYS A 231 8.52 2.80 22.22
CA CYS A 231 8.29 1.56 21.51
C CYS A 231 7.91 0.44 22.47
N GLU A 232 8.60 0.35 23.62
CA GLU A 232 8.29 -0.66 24.66
C GLU A 232 6.86 -0.48 25.20
N ALA A 233 6.47 0.75 25.57
CA ALA A 233 5.13 1.03 26.04
C ALA A 233 4.06 0.78 24.95
N ALA A 234 4.33 1.22 23.72
CA ALA A 234 3.42 1.00 22.60
C ALA A 234 3.24 -0.50 22.29
N GLU A 235 4.30 -1.30 22.44
CA GLU A 235 4.26 -2.75 22.23
C GLU A 235 3.37 -3.43 23.27
N SER A 236 3.57 -3.14 24.55
CA SER A 236 2.73 -3.65 25.64
C SER A 236 1.24 -3.34 25.42
N PHE A 237 0.94 -2.10 24.99
CA PHE A 237 -0.42 -1.70 24.62
C PHE A 237 -0.96 -2.48 23.41
N ALA A 238 -0.17 -2.59 22.34
CA ALA A 238 -0.54 -3.30 21.12
C ALA A 238 -0.89 -4.77 21.40
N ILE A 239 -0.01 -5.48 22.13
CA ILE A 239 -0.23 -6.88 22.51
C ILE A 239 -1.50 -7.01 23.35
N GLY A 240 -1.69 -6.13 24.34
CA GLY A 240 -2.87 -6.16 25.20
C GLY A 240 -4.18 -6.02 24.43
N MET A 241 -4.23 -5.06 23.50
CA MET A 241 -5.40 -4.86 22.65
C MET A 241 -5.60 -6.02 21.64
N ALA A 242 -4.53 -6.57 21.07
CA ALA A 242 -4.61 -7.72 20.17
C ALA A 242 -5.19 -8.95 20.89
N CYS A 243 -4.71 -9.26 22.10
CA CYS A 243 -5.23 -10.35 22.93
C CYS A 243 -6.70 -10.14 23.30
N TYR A 244 -7.10 -8.91 23.62
CA TYR A 244 -8.49 -8.57 23.91
C TYR A 244 -9.42 -8.91 22.73
N TYR A 245 -9.06 -8.48 21.52
CA TYR A 245 -9.87 -8.78 20.32
C TYR A 245 -9.79 -10.25 19.89
N ALA A 246 -8.73 -10.97 20.24
CA ALA A 246 -8.62 -12.41 20.04
C ALA A 246 -9.42 -13.24 21.07
N GLY A 247 -10.02 -12.62 22.08
CA GLY A 247 -10.78 -13.31 23.12
C GLY A 247 -9.93 -13.96 24.20
N ASP A 248 -8.69 -13.50 24.41
CA ASP A 248 -7.82 -13.91 25.52
C ASP A 248 -7.74 -12.81 26.60
N PRO A 249 -8.70 -12.79 27.55
CA PRO A 249 -8.78 -11.73 28.55
C PRO A 249 -7.59 -11.75 29.52
N ARG A 250 -6.96 -12.91 29.74
CA ARG A 250 -5.84 -13.04 30.68
C ARG A 250 -4.57 -12.44 30.08
N ALA A 251 -4.24 -12.80 28.84
CA ALA A 251 -3.09 -12.22 28.15
C ALA A 251 -3.26 -10.72 27.91
N ALA A 252 -4.49 -10.28 27.61
CA ALA A 252 -4.83 -8.86 27.49
C ALA A 252 -4.51 -8.09 28.78
N LEU A 253 -4.97 -8.60 29.93
CA LEU A 253 -4.75 -7.94 31.22
C LEU A 253 -3.27 -7.86 31.61
N ILE A 254 -2.51 -8.94 31.42
CA ILE A 254 -1.07 -8.96 31.73
C ILE A 254 -0.33 -7.88 30.93
N SER A 255 -0.64 -7.77 29.65
CA SER A 255 0.04 -6.83 28.75
C SER A 255 -0.39 -5.38 29.01
N LEU A 256 -1.68 -5.14 29.26
CA LEU A 256 -2.17 -3.80 29.63
C LEU A 256 -1.68 -3.36 31.01
N GLU A 257 -1.50 -4.28 31.96
CA GLU A 257 -0.87 -3.98 33.27
C GLU A 257 0.58 -3.53 33.09
N ARG A 258 1.34 -4.25 32.25
CA ARG A 258 2.70 -3.88 31.89
C ARG A 258 2.74 -2.47 31.27
N TRP A 259 1.89 -2.20 30.28
CA TRP A 259 1.80 -0.88 29.67
C TRP A 259 1.49 0.25 30.68
N VAL A 260 0.58 0.01 31.62
CA VAL A 260 0.27 0.98 32.69
C VAL A 260 1.48 1.19 33.59
N SER A 261 2.20 0.12 33.95
CA SER A 261 3.42 0.22 34.76
C SER A 261 4.57 0.97 34.07
N GLU A 262 4.61 0.95 32.73
CA GLU A 262 5.53 1.71 31.88
C GLU A 262 5.11 3.20 31.72
N GLY A 263 4.07 3.62 32.46
CA GLY A 263 3.56 4.99 32.51
C GLY A 263 2.43 5.28 31.52
N ALA A 264 1.84 4.25 30.91
CA ALA A 264 0.77 4.36 29.92
C ALA A 264 1.05 5.45 28.87
N ARG A 265 2.29 5.49 28.36
CA ARG A 265 2.74 6.49 27.37
C ARG A 265 2.03 6.24 26.04
N GLY A 266 1.79 7.32 25.28
CA GLY A 266 1.12 7.28 23.99
C GLY A 266 0.02 8.34 23.84
N GLU A 267 -0.73 8.23 22.75
CA GLU A 267 -1.88 9.10 22.45
C GLU A 267 -2.98 8.96 23.52
N PRO A 268 -3.65 10.05 23.94
CA PRO A 268 -4.77 9.98 24.89
C PRO A 268 -5.86 8.99 24.48
N ALA A 269 -6.07 8.83 23.16
CA ALA A 269 -7.01 7.87 22.59
C ALA A 269 -6.72 6.41 22.98
N TRP A 270 -5.45 6.05 23.23
CA TRP A 270 -5.07 4.70 23.64
C TRP A 270 -5.58 4.39 25.05
N ARG A 271 -5.50 5.36 25.97
CA ARG A 271 -6.04 5.22 27.34
C ARG A 271 -7.55 5.05 27.31
N ASP A 272 -8.25 5.82 26.50
CA ASP A 272 -9.69 5.67 26.34
C ASP A 272 -10.07 4.30 25.76
N LEU A 273 -9.31 3.81 24.79
CA LEU A 273 -9.56 2.50 24.21
C LEU A 273 -9.30 1.37 25.21
N ALA A 274 -8.16 1.38 25.90
CA ALA A 274 -7.84 0.41 26.94
C ALA A 274 -8.88 0.42 28.06
N ARG A 275 -9.31 1.60 28.51
CA ARG A 275 -10.35 1.75 29.54
C ARG A 275 -11.67 1.09 29.11
N ARG A 276 -12.09 1.29 27.85
CA ARG A 276 -13.30 0.63 27.32
C ARG A 276 -13.12 -0.88 27.23
N ALA A 277 -11.97 -1.36 26.77
CA ALA A 277 -11.68 -2.79 26.70
C ALA A 277 -11.72 -3.43 28.10
N LEU A 278 -11.05 -2.82 29.09
CA LEU A 278 -11.05 -3.28 30.48
C LEU A 278 -12.45 -3.28 31.09
N GLY A 279 -13.27 -2.25 30.85
CA GLY A 279 -14.66 -2.22 31.30
C GLY A 279 -15.50 -3.34 30.70
N SER A 280 -15.29 -3.66 29.41
CA SER A 280 -15.95 -4.80 28.74
C SER A 280 -15.47 -6.14 29.30
N LEU A 281 -14.19 -6.26 29.66
CA LEU A 281 -13.65 -7.45 30.29
C LEU A 281 -14.34 -7.71 31.64
N VAL A 282 -14.45 -6.70 32.50
CA VAL A 282 -15.16 -6.80 33.80
C VAL A 282 -16.56 -7.38 33.61
N SER A 283 -17.37 -6.82 32.71
CA SER A 283 -18.73 -7.32 32.48
C SER A 283 -18.79 -8.75 31.93
N THR A 284 -17.75 -9.18 31.21
CA THR A 284 -17.73 -10.49 30.55
C THR A 284 -17.13 -11.58 31.46
N THR A 285 -16.20 -11.23 32.34
CA THR A 285 -15.50 -12.17 33.24
C THR A 285 -16.16 -12.34 34.60
N GLN A 286 -17.21 -11.58 34.92
CA GLN A 286 -17.99 -11.64 36.16
C GLN A 286 -18.43 -13.06 36.59
N ASN A 287 -18.50 -14.00 35.63
CA ASN A 287 -18.91 -15.38 35.88
C ASN A 287 -17.78 -16.42 35.74
N LEU A 288 -16.54 -15.99 35.44
CA LEU A 288 -15.44 -16.89 35.03
C LEU A 288 -14.21 -16.82 35.95
N ASP A 289 -13.79 -15.63 36.40
CA ASP A 289 -12.62 -15.49 37.29
C ASP A 289 -12.64 -14.16 38.08
N PRO A 290 -12.96 -14.19 39.41
CA PRO A 290 -13.00 -13.00 40.25
C PRO A 290 -11.63 -12.30 40.44
N ALA A 291 -10.51 -12.99 40.21
CA ALA A 291 -9.20 -12.36 40.28
C ALA A 291 -8.93 -11.48 39.06
N LEU A 292 -9.31 -11.95 37.86
CA LEU A 292 -9.19 -11.18 36.63
C LEU A 292 -10.10 -9.94 36.66
N GLU A 293 -11.32 -10.08 37.19
CA GLU A 293 -12.25 -8.96 37.35
C GLU A 293 -11.63 -7.84 38.20
N ARG A 294 -11.13 -8.16 39.41
CA ARG A 294 -10.49 -7.17 40.30
C ARG A 294 -9.28 -6.50 39.66
N SER A 295 -8.45 -7.24 38.91
CA SER A 295 -7.32 -6.67 38.20
C SER A 295 -7.77 -5.70 37.11
N ALA A 296 -8.79 -6.07 36.33
CA ALA A 296 -9.35 -5.22 35.28
C ALA A 296 -9.94 -3.92 35.84
N GLU A 297 -10.70 -4.00 36.95
CA GLU A 297 -11.25 -2.83 37.64
C GLU A 297 -10.16 -1.88 38.14
N LYS A 298 -9.13 -2.43 38.80
CA LYS A 298 -8.00 -1.65 39.31
C LYS A 298 -7.26 -0.92 38.19
N LEU A 299 -7.03 -1.58 37.06
CA LEU A 299 -6.38 -0.99 35.88
C LEU A 299 -7.25 0.11 35.26
N ALA A 300 -8.55 -0.11 35.12
CA ALA A 300 -9.48 0.88 34.57
C ALA A 300 -9.54 2.15 35.45
N GLN A 301 -9.48 2.00 36.77
CA GLN A 301 -9.41 3.12 37.72
C GLN A 301 -8.09 3.88 37.60
N ALA A 302 -6.96 3.17 37.52
CA ALA A 302 -5.63 3.79 37.36
C ALA A 302 -5.57 4.68 36.11
N LEU A 303 -6.08 4.18 34.98
CA LEU A 303 -6.16 4.94 33.73
C LEU A 303 -7.08 6.17 33.81
N THR A 304 -8.05 6.18 34.72
CA THR A 304 -8.96 7.32 34.92
C THR A 304 -8.31 8.41 35.78
N ALA A 305 -7.56 8.01 36.81
CA ALA A 305 -6.87 8.94 37.70
C ALA A 305 -5.78 9.73 36.94
N SER A 306 -5.01 9.05 36.08
CA SER A 306 -3.93 9.68 35.30
C SER A 306 -4.40 10.61 34.18
N ALA A 307 -5.70 10.72 33.91
CA ALA A 307 -6.25 11.62 32.90
C ALA A 307 -6.66 13.00 33.47
N SER A 308 -6.59 13.18 34.80
CA SER A 308 -6.98 14.41 35.51
C SER A 308 -5.78 15.29 35.92
N GLU A 309 -4.57 14.89 35.57
CA GLU A 309 -3.30 15.62 35.75
C GLU A 309 -2.79 16.11 34.39
#